data_AF-A0A523JGF4-F1
#
_entry.id   AF-A0A523JGF4-F1
#
_cell.length_a   1.000
_cell.length_b   1.000
_cell.length_c   1.000
_cell.angle_alpha   90.00
_cell.angle_beta   90.00
_cell.angle_gamma   90.00
#
_symmetry.space_group_name_H-M   'P 1'
#
loop_
_entity.id
_entity.type
_entity.pdbx_description
1 polymer ?
#
loop_
_entity_poly.entity_id
_entity_poly.type
_entity_poly.pdbx_seq_one_letter_code
_entity_poly.pdbx_strand_id
1 'polypeptide(L)' 'MRRIKARRGSRDLRALRGMEFAIPLGGRLGDADRNLGPAMIFLASEMSSFITGQAIAVDGGMVMLG' A
#
# COMPACT_ATOMS: atom_id res chain seq x y z
N MET A 1 9.81 -24.34 -2.07
CA MET A 1 9.15 -23.42 -1.11
C MET A 1 7.68 -23.30 -1.49
N ARG A 2 6.75 -23.58 -0.57
CA ARG A 2 5.30 -23.65 -0.83
C ARG A 2 4.71 -22.23 -0.94
N ARG A 3 4.11 -21.89 -2.08
CA ARG A 3 3.29 -20.67 -2.23
C ARG A 3 2.10 -20.78 -1.26
N ILE A 4 2.07 -19.94 -0.23
CA ILE A 4 0.91 -19.78 0.65
C ILE A 4 -0.19 -19.14 -0.21
N LYS A 5 -1.01 -19.95 -0.89
CA LYS A 5 -2.26 -19.49 -1.47
C LYS A 5 -3.23 -19.29 -0.31
N ALA A 6 -3.37 -18.06 0.16
CA ALA A 6 -4.42 -17.68 1.10
C ALA A 6 -5.78 -18.08 0.50
N ARG A 7 -6.45 -19.07 1.12
CA ARG A 7 -7.87 -19.31 0.87
C ARG A 7 -8.62 -18.12 1.46
N ARG A 8 -9.02 -17.15 0.62
CA ARG A 8 -9.86 -16.03 1.05
C ARG A 8 -11.32 -16.45 1.09
N GLY A 9 -11.96 -16.28 2.24
CA GLY A 9 -13.40 -16.52 2.41
C GLY A 9 -14.24 -15.43 1.74
N SER A 10 -15.54 -15.67 1.56
CA SER A 10 -16.47 -14.71 0.96
C SER A 10 -16.58 -13.38 1.72
N ARG A 11 -16.33 -13.38 3.03
CA ARG A 11 -16.25 -12.17 3.87
C ARG A 11 -15.00 -11.34 3.59
N ASP A 12 -13.87 -11.99 3.37
CA ASP A 12 -12.61 -11.31 3.04
C ASP A 12 -12.72 -10.58 1.71
N LEU A 13 -13.39 -11.18 0.72
CA LEU A 13 -13.60 -10.56 -0.59
C LEU A 13 -14.46 -9.29 -0.53
N ARG A 14 -15.47 -9.25 0.36
CA ARG A 14 -16.28 -8.03 0.56
C ARG A 14 -15.48 -6.93 1.22
N ALA A 15 -14.69 -7.27 2.25
CA ALA A 15 -13.83 -6.31 2.92
C ALA A 15 -12.79 -5.71 1.95
N LEU A 16 -12.19 -6.53 1.09
CA LEU A 16 -11.24 -6.08 0.07
C LEU A 16 -11.89 -5.14 -0.94
N ARG A 17 -13.10 -5.47 -1.44
CA ARG A 17 -13.84 -4.57 -2.34
C ARG A 17 -14.22 -3.23 -1.68
N GLY A 18 -14.55 -3.25 -0.39
CA GLY A 18 -14.81 -2.02 0.37
C GLY A 18 -13.57 -1.13 0.45
N MET A 19 -12.40 -1.74 0.70
CA MET A 19 -11.12 -1.03 0.68
C MET A 19 -10.77 -0.50 -0.71
N GLU A 20 -10.99 -1.26 -1.77
CA GLU A 20 -10.74 -0.83 -3.16
C GLU A 20 -11.50 0.45 -3.52
N PHE A 21 -12.76 0.57 -3.08
CA PHE A 21 -13.55 1.79 -3.31
C PHE A 21 -13.00 3.01 -2.56
N ALA A 22 -12.38 2.79 -1.41
CA ALA A 22 -11.78 3.84 -0.60
C ALA A 22 -10.41 4.32 -1.12
N ILE A 23 -9.84 3.70 -2.17
CA ILE A 23 -8.54 4.08 -2.75
C ILE A 23 -8.76 4.95 -4.00
N PRO A 24 -8.49 6.26 -3.94
CA PRO A 24 -8.68 7.16 -5.08
C PRO A 24 -7.84 6.76 -6.30
N LEU A 25 -6.59 6.36 -6.09
CA LEU A 25 -5.69 6.02 -7.19
C LEU A 25 -5.95 4.60 -7.71
N GLY A 26 -6.78 4.52 -8.73
CA GLY A 26 -7.04 3.30 -9.51
C GLY A 26 -7.99 2.31 -8.84
N GLY A 27 -8.59 2.64 -7.69
CA GLY A 27 -9.63 1.84 -7.05
C GLY A 27 -9.22 0.39 -6.78
N ARG A 28 -7.94 0.18 -6.42
CA ARG A 28 -7.35 -1.15 -6.29
C ARG A 28 -6.36 -1.21 -5.15
N LEU A 29 -6.17 -2.39 -4.59
CA LEU A 29 -5.09 -2.62 -3.64
C LEU A 29 -3.72 -2.39 -4.30
N GLY A 30 -2.80 -1.84 -3.51
CA GLY A 30 -1.41 -1.68 -3.90
C GLY A 30 -0.71 -3.02 -4.07
N ASP A 31 0.25 -3.06 -4.98
CA ASP A 31 1.20 -4.15 -5.13
C ASP A 31 2.47 -3.82 -4.33
N ALA A 32 2.95 -4.75 -3.51
CA ALA A 32 4.08 -4.49 -2.62
C ALA A 32 5.36 -4.14 -3.39
N ASP A 33 5.64 -4.84 -4.49
CA ASP A 33 6.88 -4.64 -5.24
C ASP A 33 6.81 -3.38 -6.11
N ARG A 34 5.64 -3.10 -6.70
CA ARG A 34 5.46 -1.99 -7.65
C ARG A 34 5.06 -0.67 -6.99
N ASN A 35 4.40 -0.71 -5.85
CA ASN A 35 3.87 0.50 -5.19
C ASN A 35 4.62 0.84 -3.89
N LEU A 36 4.91 -0.15 -3.03
CA LEU A 36 5.65 0.10 -1.79
C LEU A 36 7.17 0.07 -1.99
N GLY A 37 7.68 -0.88 -2.76
CA GLY A 37 9.11 -1.08 -3.01
C GLY A 37 9.86 0.20 -3.41
N PRO A 38 9.40 0.96 -4.43
CA PRO A 38 10.08 2.19 -4.85
C PRO A 38 10.13 3.26 -3.74
N ALA A 39 9.09 3.37 -2.91
CA ALA A 39 9.08 4.30 -1.79
C ALA A 39 10.13 3.90 -0.73
N MET A 40 10.27 2.61 -0.46
CA MET A 40 11.30 2.11 0.47
C MET A 40 12.71 2.34 -0.08
N ILE A 41 12.94 2.15 -1.38
CA ILE A 41 14.22 2.45 -2.03
C ILE A 41 14.56 3.94 -1.88
N PHE A 42 13.59 4.83 -2.11
CA PHE A 42 13.78 6.27 -1.90
C PHE A 42 14.17 6.57 -0.46
N LEU A 43 13.44 6.05 0.53
CA LEU A 43 13.69 6.31 1.95
C LEU A 43 15.00 5.70 2.48
N ALA A 44 15.51 4.66 1.82
CA ALA A 44 16.81 4.06 2.14
C ALA A 44 17.99 4.76 1.44
N SER A 45 17.71 5.70 0.53
CA SER A 45 18.73 6.38 -0.26
C SER A 45 19.10 7.76 0.30
N GLU A 46 20.21 8.32 -0.16
CA GLU A 46 20.65 9.69 0.17
C GLU A 46 19.63 10.77 -0.24
N MET A 47 18.70 10.45 -1.15
CA MET A 47 17.67 11.38 -1.62
C MET A 47 16.71 11.81 -0.50
N SER A 48 16.58 11.01 0.56
CA SER A 48 15.75 11.34 1.73
C SER A 48 16.55 11.85 2.92
N SER A 49 17.80 12.28 2.74
CA SER A 49 18.71 12.70 3.84
C SER A 49 18.17 13.83 4.73
N PHE A 50 17.23 14.63 4.24
CA PHE A 50 16.59 15.71 5.00
C PHE A 50 15.13 15.42 5.41
N ILE A 51 14.70 14.15 5.33
CA ILE A 51 13.36 13.71 5.72
C ILE A 51 13.48 12.84 6.97
N THR A 52 12.89 13.27 8.08
CA THR A 52 12.87 12.50 9.33
C THR A 52 11.61 12.81 10.16
N GLY A 53 11.22 11.88 11.03
CA GLY A 53 10.07 12.01 11.94
C GLY A 53 8.69 12.07 11.26
N GLN A 54 8.60 11.71 9.98
CA GLN A 54 7.35 11.78 9.21
C GLN A 54 6.70 10.41 9.06
N ALA A 55 5.37 10.38 9.07
CA ALA A 55 4.58 9.25 8.58
C ALA A 55 4.15 9.53 7.13
N ILE A 56 4.73 8.80 6.18
CA ILE A 56 4.47 8.98 4.75
C ILE A 56 3.48 7.90 4.29
N ALA A 57 2.28 8.31 3.90
CA ALA A 57 1.27 7.40 3.38
C ALA A 57 1.64 6.90 1.98
N VAL A 58 1.66 5.56 1.81
CA VAL A 58 1.88 4.88 0.52
C VAL A 58 0.72 3.91 0.28
N ASP A 59 -0.48 4.45 0.18
CA ASP A 59 -1.74 3.69 0.20
C ASP A 59 -2.70 4.03 -0.95
N GLY A 60 -2.22 4.78 -1.94
CA GLY A 60 -3.04 5.24 -3.06
C GLY A 60 -4.06 6.31 -2.68
N GLY A 61 -3.90 6.96 -1.52
CA GLY A 61 -4.77 8.00 -1.00
C GLY A 61 -5.93 7.47 -0.16
N MET A 62 -5.84 6.24 0.36
CA MET A 62 -6.91 5.64 1.17
C MET A 62 -7.15 6.44 2.45
N VAL A 63 -6.08 6.87 3.10
CA VAL A 63 -6.13 7.71 4.30
C VAL A 63 -5.60 9.08 3.93
N MET A 64 -6.51 10.03 3.68
CA MET A 64 -6.14 11.42 3.52
C MET A 64 -6.07 12.08 4.91
N LEU A 65 -4.92 12.63 5.29
CA LEU A 65 -4.83 13.59 6.39
C LEU A 65 -5.09 14.97 5.80
N GLY A 66 -6.36 15.36 5.79
CA GLY A 66 -6.85 16.67 5.36
C GLY A 66 -8.16 16.98 6.06
#